data_AF-A0A931WXP6-F1
#
_entry.id   AF-A0A931WXP6-F1
#
_cell.length_a   1.000
_cell.length_b   1.000
_cell.length_c   1.000
_cell.angle_alpha   90.00
_cell.angle_beta   90.00
_cell.angle_gamma   90.00
#
_symmetry.space_group_name_H-M   'P 1'
#
loop_
_entity.id
_entity.type
_entity.pdbx_description
1 polymer ?
#
loop_
_entity_poly.entity_id
_entity_poly.type
_entity_poly.pdbx_seq_one_letter_code
_entity_poly.pdbx_strand_id
1 'polypeptide(L)'
;MQRIVTSLFLVLLLAATMAHDTLSLTSVQQLATPYHFNFLLWEAAHLPSKWTHLLFTSLLPYQQRDAEKLARMQEYFRLQEELSSLQVELSQAAATASAAVPELEQRLRGLQERIASLRPYAEETLESLVSGALRQEGVPLRLGKAVFPPVDYALVDLPTILIVSPRDRIERQASHLLVPEMPPSARSGLEEAILVREDLSAIVEDIGGLSTYPAIIQATDLRWALAVASHEWLHNYLFFHPLGLNIQRDGDMFSLNETTANIFGDELGNRIFSRLTGEPEPPLPQPSEPVEPCPQDRFCFGQEMRETRLRADELLAAGRIEEAEEYMEERRQAFVANGYYLRRINQAYFAFHGTYADSPSSVSPIYQQLLEVRQASPSLAAFIHTMQGVSSYEEFLGLRQRLVAQP
;
A
#
# COMPACT_ATOMS: atom_id res chain seq x y z
N MET A 1 -43.75 15.49 1.19
CA MET A 1 -43.24 15.86 2.54
C MET A 1 -42.95 14.65 3.41
N GLN A 2 -43.91 13.73 3.63
CA GLN A 2 -43.74 12.58 4.53
C GLN A 2 -42.49 11.70 4.24
N ARG A 3 -42.20 11.43 2.96
CA ARG A 3 -41.00 10.66 2.55
C ARG A 3 -39.67 11.35 2.84
N ILE A 4 -39.62 12.68 2.67
CA ILE A 4 -38.42 13.49 2.96
C ILE A 4 -38.19 13.54 4.47
N VAL A 5 -39.27 13.70 5.25
CA VAL A 5 -39.20 13.69 6.71
C VAL A 5 -38.72 12.33 7.24
N THR A 6 -39.20 11.21 6.68
CA THR A 6 -38.70 9.87 7.06
C THR A 6 -37.25 9.63 6.66
N SER A 7 -36.79 10.11 5.50
CA SER A 7 -35.39 9.99 5.10
C SER A 7 -34.46 10.84 5.96
N LEU A 8 -34.87 12.07 6.29
CA LEU A 8 -34.13 12.93 7.20
C LEU A 8 -34.07 12.34 8.61
N PHE A 9 -35.18 11.74 9.06
CA PHE A 9 -35.28 11.07 10.34
C PHE A 9 -34.40 9.81 10.38
N LEU A 10 -34.31 9.04 9.30
CA LEU A 10 -33.42 7.87 9.22
C LEU A 10 -31.94 8.26 9.22
N VAL A 11 -31.58 9.34 8.53
CA VAL A 11 -30.21 9.90 8.53
C VAL A 11 -29.85 10.43 9.92
N LEU A 12 -30.78 11.14 10.59
CA LEU A 12 -30.60 11.60 11.97
C LEU A 12 -30.57 10.43 12.97
N LEU A 13 -31.34 9.36 12.74
CA LEU A 13 -31.30 8.16 13.57
C LEU A 13 -29.97 7.43 13.38
N LEU A 14 -29.48 7.28 12.15
CA LEU A 14 -28.16 6.71 11.87
C LEU A 14 -27.06 7.54 12.53
N ALA A 15 -27.13 8.88 12.43
CA ALA A 15 -26.19 9.78 13.08
C ALA A 15 -26.27 9.74 14.61
N ALA A 16 -27.44 9.43 15.18
CA ALA A 16 -27.64 9.28 16.62
C ALA A 16 -27.28 7.87 17.14
N THR A 17 -27.24 6.85 16.28
CA THR A 17 -26.81 5.48 16.60
C THR A 17 -25.34 5.19 16.28
N MET A 18 -24.68 6.07 15.51
CA MET A 18 -23.22 6.16 15.56
C MET A 18 -22.89 6.55 16.99
N ALA A 19 -22.25 5.61 17.69
CA ALA A 19 -21.97 5.69 19.10
C ALA A 19 -21.52 7.10 19.51
N HIS A 20 -22.05 7.59 20.63
CA HIS A 20 -21.34 8.57 21.43
C HIS A 20 -20.06 7.90 21.97
N ASP A 21 -19.13 7.55 21.08
CA ASP A 21 -17.74 7.45 21.45
C ASP A 21 -17.35 8.87 21.82
N THR A 22 -16.98 9.03 23.08
CA THR A 22 -16.34 10.23 23.58
C THR A 22 -15.31 10.69 22.55
N LEU A 23 -15.53 11.87 21.95
CA LEU A 23 -14.57 12.56 21.06
C LEU A 23 -13.33 13.02 21.86
N SER A 24 -12.76 12.14 22.68
CA SER A 24 -11.47 12.33 23.32
C SER A 24 -10.43 11.68 22.41
N LEU A 25 -9.70 12.51 21.68
CA LEU A 25 -8.51 12.08 20.97
C LEU A 25 -7.54 11.44 21.97
N THR A 26 -6.96 10.29 21.63
CA THR A 26 -5.84 9.71 22.38
C THR A 26 -4.68 10.71 22.43
N SER A 27 -3.76 10.60 23.39
CA SER A 27 -2.61 11.50 23.46
C SER A 27 -1.79 11.50 22.16
N VAL A 28 -1.60 10.33 21.55
CA VAL A 28 -0.99 10.19 20.21
C VAL A 28 -1.78 10.95 19.14
N GLN A 29 -3.11 10.81 19.11
CA GLN A 29 -3.96 11.55 18.18
C GLN A 29 -3.90 13.06 18.41
N GLN A 30 -3.79 13.53 19.66
CA GLN A 30 -3.61 14.95 19.98
C GLN A 30 -2.28 15.48 19.43
N LEU A 31 -1.19 14.71 19.54
CA LEU A 31 0.11 15.05 18.94
C LEU A 31 0.05 15.07 17.41
N ALA A 32 -0.68 14.15 16.80
CA ALA A 32 -0.85 14.04 15.35
C ALA A 32 -1.89 15.02 14.76
N THR A 33 -2.75 15.63 15.58
CA THR A 33 -3.87 16.48 15.15
C THR A 33 -3.49 17.57 14.14
N PRO A 34 -2.34 18.28 14.28
CA PRO A 34 -1.93 19.31 13.32
C PRO A 34 -1.69 18.77 11.90
N TYR A 35 -1.48 17.47 11.77
CA TYR A 35 -1.12 16.78 10.53
C TYR A 35 -2.18 15.79 10.06
N HIS A 36 -3.36 15.74 10.69
CA HIS A 36 -4.35 14.71 10.40
C HIS A 36 -4.92 14.84 8.97
N PHE A 37 -4.92 13.75 8.22
CA PHE A 37 -5.55 13.69 6.90
C PHE A 37 -7.06 13.46 7.03
N ASN A 38 -7.89 14.35 6.45
CA ASN A 38 -9.34 14.19 6.50
C ASN A 38 -9.84 13.27 5.37
N PHE A 39 -9.84 11.98 5.66
CA PHE A 39 -10.28 10.90 4.77
C PHE A 39 -11.70 11.12 4.22
N LEU A 40 -12.69 11.38 5.09
CA LEU A 40 -14.09 11.52 4.68
C LEU A 40 -14.33 12.75 3.78
N LEU A 41 -13.67 13.86 4.09
CA LEU A 41 -13.74 15.05 3.23
C LEU A 41 -13.07 14.80 1.88
N TRP A 42 -11.93 14.09 1.88
CA TRP A 42 -11.24 13.72 0.66
C TRP A 42 -12.12 12.82 -0.22
N GLU A 43 -12.68 11.73 0.33
CA GLU A 43 -13.56 10.82 -0.41
C GLU A 43 -14.80 11.54 -0.94
N ALA A 44 -15.43 12.41 -0.15
CA ALA A 44 -16.59 13.18 -0.61
C ALA A 44 -16.26 14.15 -1.75
N ALA A 45 -15.06 14.75 -1.74
CA ALA A 45 -14.60 15.65 -2.79
C ALA A 45 -14.15 14.93 -4.08
N HIS A 46 -13.69 13.68 -3.94
CA HIS A 46 -13.16 12.86 -5.03
C HIS A 46 -14.10 11.74 -5.43
N LEU A 47 -15.30 11.67 -4.85
CA LEU A 47 -16.33 10.72 -5.23
C LEU A 47 -16.65 10.95 -6.72
N PRO A 48 -16.35 9.99 -7.60
CA PRO A 48 -16.25 10.31 -9.02
C PRO A 48 -17.61 10.71 -9.57
N SER A 49 -17.68 11.83 -10.29
CA SER A 49 -18.85 12.17 -11.09
C SER A 49 -19.18 11.05 -12.09
N LYS A 50 -18.18 10.25 -12.49
CA LYS A 50 -18.34 9.01 -13.24
C LYS A 50 -19.38 8.06 -12.63
N TRP A 51 -19.57 8.01 -11.30
CA TRP A 51 -20.59 7.17 -10.65
C TRP A 51 -22.01 7.66 -10.81
N THR A 52 -22.21 8.98 -10.73
CA THR A 52 -23.51 9.56 -11.11
C THR A 52 -23.82 9.22 -12.57
N HIS A 53 -22.82 9.26 -13.45
CA HIS A 53 -22.98 8.82 -14.83
C HIS A 53 -23.20 7.31 -14.97
N LEU A 54 -22.40 6.43 -14.34
CA LEU A 54 -22.53 4.97 -14.38
C LEU A 54 -23.87 4.45 -13.81
N LEU A 55 -24.40 5.10 -12.77
CA LEU A 55 -25.75 4.84 -12.24
C LEU A 55 -26.85 5.17 -13.26
N PHE A 56 -26.61 6.12 -14.18
CA PHE A 56 -27.57 6.53 -15.22
C PHE A 56 -27.27 5.98 -16.63
N THR A 57 -26.05 5.52 -16.90
CA THR A 57 -25.59 4.98 -18.20
C THR A 57 -24.96 3.62 -17.99
N SER A 58 -25.80 2.63 -17.70
CA SER A 58 -25.41 1.23 -17.89
C SER A 58 -25.01 1.01 -19.35
N LEU A 59 -23.88 0.32 -19.57
CA LEU A 59 -23.40 -0.21 -20.86
C LEU A 59 -22.82 0.81 -21.85
N LEU A 60 -21.51 1.07 -21.77
CA LEU A 60 -20.75 1.47 -22.97
C LEU A 60 -19.46 0.64 -23.09
N PRO A 61 -19.29 -0.14 -24.16
CA PRO A 61 -17.99 -0.69 -24.52
C PRO A 61 -17.14 0.45 -25.07
N TYR A 62 -16.03 0.75 -24.41
CA TYR A 62 -15.12 1.80 -24.87
C TYR A 62 -14.43 1.36 -26.17
N GLN A 63 -14.68 2.09 -27.25
CA GLN A 63 -14.02 1.94 -28.54
C GLN A 63 -13.41 3.29 -28.97
N GLN A 64 -12.15 3.52 -28.60
CA GLN A 64 -11.18 4.37 -29.29
C GLN A 64 -9.79 3.75 -29.08
N ARG A 65 -8.93 3.76 -30.11
CA ARG A 65 -7.80 2.83 -30.29
C ARG A 65 -6.81 2.82 -29.11
N ASP A 66 -6.61 1.63 -28.55
CA ASP A 66 -5.78 1.34 -27.35
C ASP A 66 -4.36 1.95 -27.38
N ALA A 67 -3.77 2.13 -28.58
CA ALA A 67 -2.39 2.58 -28.74
C ALA A 67 -2.16 4.05 -28.33
N GLU A 68 -3.08 4.97 -28.62
CA GLU A 68 -2.89 6.39 -28.29
C GLU A 68 -3.01 6.66 -26.79
N LYS A 69 -3.93 5.93 -26.13
CA LYS A 69 -4.10 5.96 -24.68
C LYS A 69 -2.88 5.40 -23.95
N LEU A 70 -2.40 4.25 -24.41
CA LEU A 70 -1.18 3.64 -23.89
C LEU A 70 0.02 4.59 -24.03
N ALA A 71 0.19 5.23 -25.19
CA ALA A 71 1.26 6.21 -25.40
C ALA A 71 1.17 7.41 -24.43
N ARG A 72 -0.04 7.90 -24.13
CA ARG A 72 -0.24 8.99 -23.14
C ARG A 72 0.06 8.55 -21.72
N MET A 73 -0.33 7.33 -21.33
CA MET A 73 0.00 6.77 -20.02
C MET A 73 1.52 6.55 -19.88
N GLN A 74 2.19 6.04 -20.91
CA GLN A 74 3.64 5.90 -20.92
C GLN A 74 4.35 7.25 -20.81
N GLU A 75 3.88 8.26 -21.54
CA GLU A 75 4.39 9.64 -21.41
C GLU A 75 4.13 10.20 -20.01
N TYR A 76 2.99 9.91 -19.39
CA TYR A 76 2.70 10.31 -18.00
C TYR A 76 3.75 9.77 -17.03
N PHE A 77 4.03 8.46 -17.05
CA PHE A 77 5.03 7.86 -16.14
C PHE A 77 6.46 8.34 -16.46
N ARG A 78 6.81 8.50 -17.75
CA ARG A 78 8.10 9.09 -18.15
C ARG A 78 8.28 10.50 -17.59
N LEU A 79 7.24 11.32 -17.62
CA LEU A 79 7.28 12.68 -17.06
C LEU A 79 7.33 12.68 -15.52
N GLN A 80 6.77 11.67 -14.85
CA GLN A 80 6.90 11.52 -13.39
C GLN A 80 8.36 11.21 -12.99
N GLU A 81 9.05 10.34 -13.73
CA GLU A 81 10.49 10.08 -13.52
C GLU A 81 11.34 11.35 -13.76
N GLU A 82 11.01 12.11 -14.81
CA GLU A 82 11.66 13.40 -15.11
C GLU A 82 11.40 14.44 -14.02
N LEU A 83 10.17 14.49 -13.48
CA LEU A 83 9.80 15.36 -12.38
C LEU A 83 10.63 15.08 -11.12
N SER A 84 10.74 13.81 -10.73
CA SER A 84 11.52 13.40 -9.56
C SER A 84 13.00 13.79 -9.70
N SER A 85 13.58 13.54 -10.87
CA SER A 85 14.97 13.92 -11.17
C SER A 85 15.17 15.44 -11.11
N LEU A 86 14.23 16.20 -11.64
CA LEU A 86 14.29 17.67 -11.64
C LEU A 86 14.11 18.26 -10.24
N GLN A 87 13.29 17.64 -9.37
CA GLN A 87 13.15 18.06 -7.97
C GLN A 87 14.46 17.89 -7.20
N VAL A 88 15.21 16.82 -7.45
CA VAL A 88 16.54 16.60 -6.87
C VAL A 88 17.52 17.67 -7.37
N GLU A 89 17.56 17.93 -8.69
CA GLU A 89 18.41 18.95 -9.29
C GLU A 89 18.12 20.34 -8.73
N LEU A 90 16.84 20.71 -8.62
CA LEU A 90 16.40 21.98 -8.05
C LEU A 90 16.81 22.12 -6.58
N SER A 91 16.64 21.05 -5.79
CA SER A 91 17.04 21.05 -4.38
C SER A 91 18.54 21.28 -4.21
N GLN A 92 19.36 20.66 -5.06
CA GLN A 92 20.81 20.87 -5.07
C GLN A 92 21.18 22.30 -5.51
N ALA A 93 20.60 22.78 -6.60
CA ALA A 93 20.83 24.11 -7.13
C ALA A 93 20.46 25.22 -6.12
N ALA A 94 19.34 25.05 -5.40
CA ALA A 94 18.90 25.95 -4.34
C ALA A 94 19.87 25.95 -3.16
N ALA A 95 20.35 24.77 -2.72
CA ALA A 95 21.31 24.66 -1.64
C ALA A 95 22.66 25.35 -1.95
N THR A 96 23.06 25.40 -3.22
CA THR A 96 24.29 26.07 -3.67
C THR A 96 24.08 27.50 -4.15
N ALA A 97 22.87 28.07 -4.00
CA ALA A 97 22.51 29.40 -4.51
C ALA A 97 22.84 29.61 -6.01
N SER A 98 22.57 28.59 -6.83
CA SER A 98 22.85 28.60 -8.27
C SER A 98 21.98 29.61 -9.02
N ALA A 99 22.53 30.25 -10.06
CA ALA A 99 21.78 31.13 -10.95
C ALA A 99 20.76 30.39 -11.84
N ALA A 100 20.82 29.06 -11.90
CA ALA A 100 19.90 28.22 -12.68
C ALA A 100 18.53 28.00 -12.00
N VAL A 101 18.38 28.39 -10.72
CA VAL A 101 17.15 28.13 -9.95
C VAL A 101 15.87 28.62 -10.66
N PRO A 102 15.78 29.86 -11.19
CA PRO A 102 14.55 30.32 -11.84
C PRO A 102 14.18 29.51 -13.10
N GLU A 103 15.18 29.03 -13.85
CA GLU A 103 14.98 28.20 -15.04
C GLU A 103 14.47 26.81 -14.65
N LEU A 104 15.05 26.19 -13.63
CA LEU A 104 14.62 24.89 -13.10
C LEU A 104 13.19 24.97 -12.53
N GLU A 105 12.85 26.03 -11.81
CA GLU A 105 11.47 26.27 -11.33
C GLU A 105 10.47 26.41 -12.48
N GLN A 106 10.84 27.09 -13.57
CA GLN A 106 9.97 27.21 -14.75
C GLN A 106 9.77 25.86 -15.43
N ARG A 107 10.84 25.06 -15.58
CA ARG A 107 10.76 23.69 -16.11
C ARG A 107 9.88 22.80 -15.23
N LEU A 108 10.01 22.91 -13.91
CA LEU A 108 9.21 22.16 -12.93
C LEU A 108 7.72 22.45 -13.10
N ARG A 109 7.32 23.73 -13.14
CA ARG A 109 5.92 24.11 -13.37
C ARG A 109 5.38 23.56 -14.69
N GLY A 110 6.17 23.66 -15.77
CA GLY A 110 5.78 23.13 -17.08
C GLY A 110 5.57 21.61 -17.08
N LEU A 111 6.43 20.86 -16.37
CA LEU A 111 6.26 19.41 -16.19
C LEU A 111 5.00 19.09 -15.38
N GLN A 112 4.79 19.77 -14.25
CA GLN A 112 3.62 19.57 -13.40
C GLN A 112 2.30 19.82 -14.15
N GLU A 113 2.21 20.89 -14.95
CA GLU A 113 1.04 21.18 -15.80
C GLU A 113 0.79 20.08 -16.83
N ARG A 114 1.86 19.57 -17.46
CA ARG A 114 1.76 18.52 -18.48
C ARG A 114 1.35 17.17 -17.86
N ILE A 115 1.91 16.81 -16.71
CA ILE A 115 1.51 15.62 -15.94
C ILE A 115 0.03 15.72 -15.57
N ALA A 116 -0.43 16.87 -15.05
CA ALA A 116 -1.83 17.08 -14.70
C ALA A 116 -2.77 16.92 -15.91
N SER A 117 -2.34 17.36 -17.11
CA SER A 117 -3.12 17.19 -18.35
C SER A 117 -3.22 15.74 -18.83
N LEU A 118 -2.23 14.91 -18.51
CA LEU A 118 -2.17 13.49 -18.90
C LEU A 118 -2.85 12.57 -17.88
N ARG A 119 -2.94 13.00 -16.61
CA ARG A 119 -3.47 12.20 -15.49
C ARG A 119 -4.81 11.50 -15.81
N PRO A 120 -5.86 12.16 -16.35
CA PRO A 120 -7.13 11.48 -16.61
C PRO A 120 -7.01 10.34 -17.62
N TYR A 121 -6.09 10.46 -18.59
CA TYR A 121 -5.82 9.41 -19.57
C TYR A 121 -5.03 8.26 -18.97
N ALA A 122 -4.08 8.55 -18.08
CA ALA A 122 -3.32 7.54 -17.35
C ALA A 122 -4.24 6.73 -16.43
N GLU A 123 -5.10 7.39 -15.64
CA GLU A 123 -6.11 6.76 -14.78
C GLU A 123 -7.04 5.86 -15.60
N GLU A 124 -7.67 6.38 -16.66
CA GLU A 124 -8.60 5.61 -17.49
C GLU A 124 -7.92 4.40 -18.18
N THR A 125 -6.66 4.56 -18.59
CA THR A 125 -5.89 3.46 -19.20
C THR A 125 -5.57 2.40 -18.17
N LEU A 126 -5.12 2.79 -16.98
CA LEU A 126 -4.83 1.89 -15.87
C LEU A 126 -6.08 1.10 -15.43
N GLU A 127 -7.21 1.80 -15.25
CA GLU A 127 -8.52 1.22 -14.95
C GLU A 127 -8.92 0.15 -15.99
N SER A 128 -8.73 0.46 -17.28
CA SER A 128 -9.06 -0.43 -18.40
C SER A 128 -8.16 -1.67 -18.42
N LEU A 129 -6.85 -1.49 -18.22
CA LEU A 129 -5.88 -2.58 -18.21
C LEU A 129 -6.14 -3.56 -17.08
N VAL A 130 -6.34 -3.06 -15.85
CA VAL A 130 -6.65 -3.91 -14.69
C VAL A 130 -8.01 -4.58 -14.88
N SER A 131 -9.05 -3.84 -15.29
CA SER A 131 -10.36 -4.41 -15.60
C SER A 131 -10.30 -5.52 -16.66
N GLY A 132 -9.48 -5.32 -17.70
CA GLY A 132 -9.26 -6.30 -18.77
C GLY A 132 -8.61 -7.57 -18.24
N ALA A 133 -7.56 -7.43 -17.44
CA ALA A 133 -6.86 -8.56 -16.85
C ALA A 133 -7.75 -9.35 -15.88
N LEU A 134 -8.48 -8.68 -14.99
CA LEU A 134 -9.43 -9.32 -14.07
C LEU A 134 -10.46 -10.18 -14.80
N ARG A 135 -11.02 -9.68 -15.91
CA ARG A 135 -11.97 -10.44 -16.75
C ARG A 135 -11.32 -11.66 -17.40
N GLN A 136 -10.08 -11.54 -17.85
CA GLN A 136 -9.35 -12.64 -18.49
C GLN A 136 -8.97 -13.73 -17.48
N GLU A 137 -8.60 -13.35 -16.26
CA GLU A 137 -8.25 -14.30 -15.19
C GLU A 137 -9.48 -15.00 -14.59
N GLY A 138 -10.67 -14.41 -14.73
CA GLY A 138 -11.89 -14.93 -14.10
C GLY A 138 -11.94 -14.67 -12.59
N VAL A 139 -11.14 -13.73 -12.09
CA VAL A 139 -11.18 -13.25 -10.69
C VAL A 139 -12.54 -12.57 -10.49
N PRO A 140 -13.25 -12.91 -9.40
CA PRO A 140 -14.70 -12.82 -9.21
C PRO A 140 -15.45 -11.71 -9.95
N LEU A 141 -16.37 -12.18 -10.80
CA LEU A 141 -17.48 -11.44 -11.38
C LEU A 141 -18.79 -12.07 -10.91
N ARG A 142 -19.52 -11.49 -9.96
CA ARG A 142 -20.94 -11.86 -9.74
C ARG A 142 -21.85 -10.68 -9.40
N LEU A 143 -21.85 -9.70 -10.31
CA LEU A 143 -23.05 -8.94 -10.65
C LEU A 143 -23.25 -8.95 -12.19
N GLY A 144 -23.56 -10.13 -12.74
CA GLY A 144 -23.67 -10.33 -14.20
C GLY A 144 -22.30 -10.43 -14.90
N LYS A 145 -22.05 -9.60 -15.92
CA LYS A 145 -20.80 -9.59 -16.72
C LYS A 145 -19.79 -8.50 -16.30
N ALA A 146 -20.06 -7.74 -15.25
CA ALA A 146 -19.26 -6.58 -14.84
C ALA A 146 -18.33 -6.89 -13.66
N VAL A 147 -17.10 -6.34 -13.70
CA VAL A 147 -16.11 -6.39 -12.59
C VAL A 147 -16.71 -5.69 -11.39
N PHE A 148 -16.75 -6.38 -10.25
CA PHE A 148 -17.25 -5.85 -8.99
C PHE A 148 -16.25 -6.12 -7.87
N PRO A 149 -15.86 -5.10 -7.09
CA PRO A 149 -16.20 -3.68 -7.28
C PRO A 149 -15.58 -3.16 -8.59
N PRO A 150 -16.21 -2.18 -9.26
CA PRO A 150 -15.61 -1.61 -10.45
C PRO A 150 -14.22 -1.03 -10.16
N VAL A 151 -13.34 -1.14 -11.15
CA VAL A 151 -11.98 -0.62 -11.06
C VAL A 151 -12.04 0.90 -11.21
N ASP A 152 -11.47 1.62 -10.25
CA ASP A 152 -11.49 3.08 -10.21
C ASP A 152 -10.30 3.60 -9.42
N TYR A 153 -9.53 4.51 -10.01
CA TYR A 153 -8.23 4.93 -9.47
C TYR A 153 -8.04 6.45 -9.53
N ALA A 154 -7.34 6.98 -8.54
CA ALA A 154 -6.87 8.36 -8.51
C ALA A 154 -5.33 8.38 -8.43
N LEU A 155 -4.68 8.96 -9.44
CA LEU A 155 -3.22 9.12 -9.49
C LEU A 155 -2.83 10.47 -8.89
N VAL A 156 -2.91 10.56 -7.56
CA VAL A 156 -2.67 11.76 -6.75
C VAL A 156 -1.75 11.44 -5.57
N ASP A 157 -1.22 12.48 -4.92
CA ASP A 157 -0.31 12.33 -3.79
C ASP A 157 -1.01 11.66 -2.59
N LEU A 158 -0.38 10.65 -2.01
CA LEU A 158 -0.91 9.89 -0.89
C LEU A 158 -0.67 10.61 0.44
N PRO A 159 -1.56 10.42 1.43
CA PRO A 159 -1.23 10.75 2.80
C PRO A 159 -0.02 9.92 3.26
N THR A 160 0.73 10.47 4.20
CA THR A 160 1.73 9.66 4.94
C THR A 160 1.03 8.88 6.05
N ILE A 161 1.68 7.83 6.57
CA ILE A 161 1.12 7.02 7.66
C ILE A 161 2.02 7.07 8.88
N LEU A 162 1.47 7.46 10.03
CA LEU A 162 2.10 7.29 11.34
C LEU A 162 1.78 5.89 11.85
N ILE A 163 2.83 5.16 12.21
CA ILE A 163 2.75 3.85 12.85
C ILE A 163 3.31 3.96 14.26
N VAL A 164 2.61 3.39 15.22
CA VAL A 164 3.00 3.38 16.63
C VAL A 164 3.09 1.95 17.13
N SER A 165 4.17 1.66 17.86
CA SER A 165 4.46 0.37 18.47
C SER A 165 4.87 0.57 19.94
N PRO A 166 4.55 -0.38 20.84
CA PRO A 166 5.22 -0.46 22.13
C PRO A 166 6.74 -0.55 21.94
N ARG A 167 7.50 -0.11 22.94
CA ARG A 167 8.97 -0.23 22.93
C ARG A 167 9.46 -1.63 23.31
N ASP A 168 8.67 -2.36 24.11
CA ASP A 168 9.02 -3.67 24.66
C ASP A 168 8.79 -4.85 23.70
N ARG A 169 8.08 -4.63 22.60
CA ARG A 169 7.81 -5.65 21.56
C ARG A 169 7.47 -5.00 20.24
N ILE A 170 7.58 -5.77 19.16
CA ILE A 170 7.26 -5.32 17.81
C ILE A 170 5.82 -5.68 17.50
N GLU A 171 4.94 -4.69 17.64
CA GLU A 171 3.50 -4.86 17.45
C GLU A 171 2.90 -3.53 16.98
N ARG A 172 2.06 -3.58 15.94
CA ARG A 172 1.35 -2.39 15.48
C ARG A 172 0.20 -2.06 16.42
N GLN A 173 0.40 -1.10 17.31
CA GLN A 173 -0.63 -0.66 18.26
C GLN A 173 -1.64 0.29 17.62
N ALA A 174 -1.19 1.20 16.76
CA ALA A 174 -2.06 2.15 16.08
C ALA A 174 -1.44 2.62 14.76
N SER A 175 -2.32 3.07 13.85
CA SER A 175 -1.95 3.73 12.61
C SER A 175 -2.82 4.95 12.35
N HIS A 176 -2.23 6.06 11.92
CA HIS A 176 -2.95 7.29 11.61
C HIS A 176 -2.49 7.87 10.27
N LEU A 177 -3.44 8.19 9.39
CA LEU A 177 -3.13 8.91 8.15
C LEU A 177 -2.83 10.38 8.45
N LEU A 178 -1.70 10.84 7.95
CA LEU A 178 -1.21 12.21 8.07
C LEU A 178 -1.20 12.88 6.70
N VAL A 179 -0.97 14.20 6.68
CA VAL A 179 -0.89 14.99 5.44
C VAL A 179 0.13 14.41 4.45
N PRO A 180 -0.13 14.53 3.14
CA PRO A 180 0.86 14.23 2.10
C PRO A 180 2.14 15.07 2.29
N GLU A 181 3.26 14.55 1.77
CA GLU A 181 4.54 15.28 1.70
C GLU A 181 5.03 15.87 3.04
N MET A 182 4.73 15.20 4.16
CA MET A 182 5.16 15.66 5.48
C MET A 182 6.69 15.81 5.54
N PRO A 183 7.25 17.00 5.84
CA PRO A 183 8.70 17.24 5.80
C PRO A 183 9.49 16.33 6.76
N PRO A 184 10.71 15.89 6.42
CA PRO A 184 11.50 14.99 7.27
C PRO A 184 11.73 15.49 8.71
N SER A 185 11.91 16.80 8.88
CA SER A 185 12.05 17.43 10.20
C SER A 185 10.75 17.37 11.01
N ALA A 186 9.60 17.55 10.36
CA ALA A 186 8.29 17.43 11.00
C ALA A 186 8.01 15.97 11.40
N ARG A 187 8.32 14.99 10.52
CA ARG A 187 8.23 13.56 10.83
C ARG A 187 9.04 13.23 12.08
N SER A 188 10.33 13.61 12.07
CA SER A 188 11.25 13.36 13.19
C SER A 188 10.78 14.01 14.49
N GLY A 189 10.28 15.25 14.42
CA GLY A 189 9.75 15.97 15.57
C GLY A 189 8.49 15.33 16.16
N LEU A 190 7.57 14.84 15.32
CA LEU A 190 6.36 14.13 15.77
C LEU A 190 6.73 12.80 16.44
N GLU A 191 7.61 12.02 15.81
CA GLU A 191 8.00 10.71 16.35
C GLU A 191 8.78 10.84 17.66
N GLU A 192 9.67 11.83 17.78
CA GLU A 192 10.38 12.13 19.02
C GLU A 192 9.41 12.58 20.12
N ALA A 193 8.41 13.41 19.77
CA ALA A 193 7.40 13.83 20.72
C ALA A 193 6.58 12.64 21.26
N ILE A 194 6.25 11.66 20.40
CA ILE A 194 5.56 10.42 20.81
C ILE A 194 6.46 9.58 21.72
N LEU A 195 7.74 9.43 21.37
CA LEU A 195 8.71 8.71 22.22
C LEU A 195 8.81 9.33 23.61
N VAL A 196 9.03 10.64 23.70
CA VAL A 196 9.27 11.32 24.98
C VAL A 196 8.01 11.42 25.85
N ARG A 197 6.83 11.63 25.24
CA ARG A 197 5.59 11.89 26.00
C ARG A 197 4.79 10.64 26.30
N GLU A 198 4.82 9.66 25.41
CA GLU A 198 3.99 8.45 25.51
C GLU A 198 4.82 7.18 25.76
N ASP A 199 6.15 7.26 25.72
CA ASP A 199 7.06 6.10 25.83
C ASP A 199 6.78 5.04 24.76
N LEU A 200 6.49 5.50 23.54
CA LEU A 200 6.14 4.65 22.40
C LEU A 200 7.14 4.81 21.24
N SER A 201 7.40 3.72 20.54
CA SER A 201 8.14 3.73 19.30
C SER A 201 7.22 4.21 18.17
N ALA A 202 7.70 5.15 17.35
CA ALA A 202 6.91 5.73 16.27
C ALA A 202 7.72 5.90 14.99
N ILE A 203 7.04 5.79 13.85
CA ILE A 203 7.58 6.07 12.53
C ILE A 203 6.50 6.63 11.59
N VAL A 204 6.84 7.65 10.82
CA VAL A 204 6.04 8.17 9.72
C VAL A 204 6.65 7.71 8.39
N GLU A 205 5.85 6.98 7.63
CA GLU A 205 6.22 6.37 6.35
C GLU A 205 5.36 6.88 5.19
N ASP A 206 5.91 6.77 3.99
CA ASP A 206 5.17 6.94 2.76
C ASP A 206 4.52 5.60 2.37
N ILE A 207 3.31 5.64 1.82
CA ILE A 207 2.57 4.45 1.34
C ILE A 207 2.50 4.50 -0.20
N GLY A 208 2.45 3.32 -0.83
CA GLY A 208 2.36 3.21 -2.30
C GLY A 208 0.93 3.31 -2.83
N GLY A 209 -0.05 2.90 -2.03
CA GLY A 209 -1.46 2.94 -2.35
C GLY A 209 -2.32 3.10 -1.10
N LEU A 210 -3.58 3.46 -1.31
CA LEU A 210 -4.61 3.49 -0.28
C LEU A 210 -5.94 3.00 -0.85
N SER A 211 -6.51 1.98 -0.21
CA SER A 211 -7.75 1.30 -0.62
C SER A 211 -9.01 2.13 -0.31
N THR A 212 -9.03 3.40 -0.70
CA THR A 212 -10.25 4.22 -0.81
C THR A 212 -11.08 3.81 -2.01
N TYR A 213 -12.23 4.46 -2.21
CA TYR A 213 -12.99 4.34 -3.44
C TYR A 213 -13.28 5.71 -4.08
N PRO A 214 -12.56 6.12 -5.15
CA PRO A 214 -11.54 5.36 -5.92
C PRO A 214 -10.27 5.09 -5.11
N ALA A 215 -9.53 4.03 -5.45
CA ALA A 215 -8.26 3.74 -4.78
C ALA A 215 -7.21 4.78 -5.20
N ILE A 216 -6.48 5.33 -4.23
CA ILE A 216 -5.39 6.27 -4.51
C ILE A 216 -4.13 5.47 -4.76
N ILE A 217 -3.42 5.82 -5.83
CA ILE A 217 -2.16 5.17 -6.20
C ILE A 217 -1.12 6.26 -6.40
N GLN A 218 0.03 6.10 -5.75
CA GLN A 218 1.21 6.91 -6.01
C GLN A 218 2.31 6.01 -6.56
N ALA A 219 2.57 6.15 -7.85
CA ALA A 219 3.57 5.36 -8.54
C ALA A 219 4.36 6.23 -9.53
N THR A 220 5.66 6.03 -9.55
CA THR A 220 6.58 6.71 -10.47
C THR A 220 6.82 5.88 -11.74
N ASP A 221 6.74 4.55 -11.64
CA ASP A 221 6.93 3.64 -12.77
C ASP A 221 5.67 2.80 -13.05
N LEU A 222 5.53 2.37 -14.31
CA LEU A 222 4.34 1.65 -14.78
C LEU A 222 4.20 0.25 -14.16
N ARG A 223 5.30 -0.48 -13.95
CA ARG A 223 5.23 -1.85 -13.43
C ARG A 223 4.74 -1.83 -11.98
N TRP A 224 5.31 -0.96 -11.16
CA TRP A 224 4.87 -0.70 -9.80
C TRP A 224 3.42 -0.20 -9.75
N ALA A 225 3.06 0.76 -10.61
CA ALA A 225 1.69 1.26 -10.68
C ALA A 225 0.67 0.13 -10.92
N LEU A 226 0.99 -0.80 -11.81
CA LEU A 226 0.14 -1.96 -12.11
C LEU A 226 0.02 -2.93 -10.93
N ALA A 227 1.12 -3.17 -10.21
CA ALA A 227 1.13 -4.03 -9.03
C ALA A 227 0.31 -3.42 -7.89
N VAL A 228 0.57 -2.15 -7.55
CA VAL A 228 -0.18 -1.40 -6.52
C VAL A 228 -1.64 -1.26 -6.90
N ALA A 229 -1.97 -0.90 -8.14
CA ALA A 229 -3.36 -0.82 -8.59
C ALA A 229 -4.13 -2.13 -8.35
N SER A 230 -3.49 -3.24 -8.70
CA SER A 230 -4.06 -4.58 -8.53
C SER A 230 -4.19 -4.97 -7.06
N HIS A 231 -3.20 -4.60 -6.23
CA HIS A 231 -3.19 -4.76 -4.78
C HIS A 231 -4.37 -4.02 -4.12
N GLU A 232 -4.48 -2.71 -4.38
CA GLU A 232 -5.54 -1.87 -3.81
C GLU A 232 -6.94 -2.27 -4.29
N TRP A 233 -7.07 -2.70 -5.55
CA TRP A 233 -8.33 -3.25 -6.04
C TRP A 233 -8.74 -4.52 -5.30
N LEU A 234 -7.78 -5.39 -4.95
CA LEU A 234 -8.11 -6.60 -4.19
C LEU A 234 -8.62 -6.24 -2.79
N HIS A 235 -8.07 -5.24 -2.12
CA HIS A 235 -8.64 -4.80 -0.83
C HIS A 235 -10.07 -4.29 -0.98
N ASN A 236 -10.35 -3.48 -2.00
CA ASN A 236 -11.73 -3.06 -2.32
C ASN A 236 -12.65 -4.25 -2.57
N TYR A 237 -12.15 -5.31 -3.23
CA TYR A 237 -12.89 -6.56 -3.40
C TYR A 237 -13.11 -7.27 -2.06
N LEU A 238 -12.04 -7.53 -1.31
CA LEU A 238 -12.04 -8.28 -0.05
C LEU A 238 -12.83 -7.58 1.05
N PHE A 239 -13.06 -6.26 0.97
CA PHE A 239 -13.98 -5.53 1.85
C PHE A 239 -15.35 -6.22 1.98
N PHE A 240 -15.82 -6.89 0.92
CA PHE A 240 -17.09 -7.61 0.90
C PHE A 240 -16.99 -9.09 1.32
N HIS A 241 -15.80 -9.55 1.72
CA HIS A 241 -15.51 -10.96 1.98
C HIS A 241 -14.92 -11.18 3.38
N PRO A 242 -15.07 -12.39 3.96
CA PRO A 242 -14.54 -12.73 5.27
C PRO A 242 -13.08 -12.31 5.50
N LEU A 243 -12.19 -12.51 4.53
CA LEU A 243 -10.78 -12.17 4.69
C LEU A 243 -10.56 -10.66 4.92
N GLY A 244 -11.30 -9.79 4.21
CA GLY A 244 -11.23 -8.33 4.42
C GLY A 244 -12.01 -7.87 5.63
N LEU A 245 -13.18 -8.43 5.89
CA LEU A 245 -13.99 -8.10 7.08
C LEU A 245 -13.26 -8.41 8.40
N ASN A 246 -12.33 -9.37 8.39
CA ASN A 246 -11.53 -9.76 9.55
C ASN A 246 -10.09 -9.20 9.54
N ILE A 247 -9.77 -8.26 8.65
CA ILE A 247 -8.40 -7.72 8.51
C ILE A 247 -7.84 -7.12 9.82
N GLN A 248 -8.70 -6.52 10.65
CA GLN A 248 -8.31 -5.91 11.93
C GLN A 248 -8.48 -6.85 13.13
N ARG A 249 -8.74 -8.13 12.91
CA ARG A 249 -9.00 -9.09 14.00
C ARG A 249 -7.79 -9.28 14.90
N ASP A 250 -6.62 -9.46 14.29
CA ASP A 250 -5.31 -9.64 14.94
C ASP A 250 -4.19 -9.43 13.91
N GLY A 251 -2.93 -9.46 14.37
CA GLY A 251 -1.76 -9.26 13.52
C GLY A 251 -1.58 -10.32 12.43
N ASP A 252 -1.97 -11.56 12.70
CA ASP A 252 -1.88 -12.66 11.72
C ASP A 252 -2.89 -12.45 10.59
N MET A 253 -4.13 -12.06 10.90
CA MET A 253 -5.13 -11.74 9.88
C MET A 253 -4.77 -10.50 9.07
N PHE A 254 -4.18 -9.48 9.71
CA PHE A 254 -3.67 -8.30 9.02
C PHE A 254 -2.59 -8.70 8.02
N SER A 255 -1.57 -9.45 8.48
CA SER A 255 -0.48 -9.94 7.63
C SER A 255 -0.95 -10.88 6.53
N LEU A 256 -1.89 -11.79 6.82
CA LEU A 256 -2.49 -12.70 5.85
C LEU A 256 -3.21 -11.96 4.73
N ASN A 257 -4.00 -10.93 5.06
CA ASN A 257 -4.71 -10.14 4.08
C ASN A 257 -3.76 -9.33 3.19
N GLU A 258 -2.85 -8.57 3.78
CA GLU A 258 -1.87 -7.73 3.08
C GLU A 258 -0.95 -8.57 2.19
N THR A 259 -0.48 -9.72 2.67
CA THR A 259 0.37 -10.61 1.87
C THR A 259 -0.42 -11.29 0.75
N THR A 260 -1.71 -11.60 0.95
CA THR A 260 -2.59 -12.09 -0.13
C THR A 260 -2.76 -11.04 -1.22
N ALA A 261 -2.97 -9.77 -0.82
CA ALA A 261 -3.05 -8.64 -1.74
C ALA A 261 -1.73 -8.40 -2.45
N ASN A 262 -0.59 -8.57 -1.78
CA ASN A 262 0.72 -8.42 -2.40
C ASN A 262 0.98 -9.47 -3.48
N ILE A 263 0.76 -10.76 -3.17
CA ILE A 263 0.89 -11.86 -4.15
C ILE A 263 -0.01 -11.62 -5.36
N PHE A 264 -1.26 -11.21 -5.13
CA PHE A 264 -2.20 -10.92 -6.21
C PHE A 264 -1.78 -9.71 -7.04
N GLY A 265 -1.36 -8.63 -6.38
CA GLY A 265 -0.91 -7.40 -6.98
C GLY A 265 0.28 -7.64 -7.90
N ASP A 266 1.30 -8.31 -7.39
CA ASP A 266 2.49 -8.68 -8.14
C ASP A 266 2.16 -9.59 -9.33
N GLU A 267 1.40 -10.66 -9.13
CA GLU A 267 1.11 -11.60 -10.22
C GLU A 267 0.27 -10.94 -11.32
N LEU A 268 -0.81 -10.23 -10.97
CA LEU A 268 -1.67 -9.58 -11.95
C LEU A 268 -0.95 -8.40 -12.63
N GLY A 269 -0.23 -7.59 -11.84
CA GLY A 269 0.51 -6.43 -12.33
C GLY A 269 1.63 -6.83 -13.30
N ASN A 270 2.43 -7.84 -12.94
CA ASN A 270 3.49 -8.37 -13.81
C ASN A 270 2.93 -8.98 -15.10
N ARG A 271 1.78 -9.66 -15.02
CA ARG A 271 1.09 -10.21 -16.19
C ARG A 271 0.57 -9.12 -17.12
N ILE A 272 -0.02 -8.05 -16.59
CA ILE A 272 -0.42 -6.89 -17.40
C ILE A 272 0.81 -6.27 -18.06
N PHE A 273 1.87 -6.03 -17.27
CA PHE A 273 3.10 -5.43 -17.77
C PHE A 273 3.74 -6.26 -18.88
N SER A 274 3.86 -7.57 -18.69
CA SER A 274 4.38 -8.51 -19.70
C SER A 274 3.59 -8.46 -21.00
N ARG A 275 2.25 -8.45 -20.93
CA ARG A 275 1.39 -8.32 -22.13
C ARG A 275 1.58 -6.99 -22.85
N LEU A 276 1.90 -5.91 -22.12
CA LEU A 276 2.11 -4.58 -22.69
C LEU A 276 3.49 -4.40 -23.32
N THR A 277 4.54 -4.91 -22.69
CA THR A 277 5.94 -4.65 -23.09
C THR A 277 6.55 -5.80 -23.88
N GLY A 278 5.99 -7.01 -23.79
CA GLY A 278 6.57 -8.24 -24.32
C GLY A 278 7.71 -8.80 -23.45
N GLU A 279 8.04 -8.16 -22.33
CA GLU A 279 8.97 -8.74 -21.35
C GLU A 279 8.38 -10.02 -20.75
N PRO A 280 9.20 -11.05 -20.46
CA PRO A 280 8.69 -12.24 -19.79
C PRO A 280 8.17 -11.90 -18.40
N GLU A 281 7.09 -12.58 -18.00
CA GLU A 281 6.65 -12.57 -16.60
C GLU A 281 7.78 -13.14 -15.71
N PRO A 282 8.04 -12.53 -14.54
CA PRO A 282 8.91 -13.14 -13.54
C PRO A 282 8.38 -14.53 -13.17
N PRO A 283 9.27 -15.50 -12.88
CA PRO A 283 8.83 -16.81 -12.40
C PRO A 283 8.04 -16.64 -11.10
N LEU A 284 6.99 -17.46 -10.93
CA LEU A 284 6.24 -17.49 -9.68
C LEU A 284 7.17 -17.96 -8.54
N PRO A 285 7.18 -17.28 -7.38
CA PRO A 285 7.97 -17.72 -6.24
C PRO A 285 7.59 -19.15 -5.82
N GLN A 286 8.59 -19.99 -5.54
CA GLN A 286 8.33 -21.34 -5.03
C GLN A 286 8.58 -21.42 -3.52
N PRO A 287 7.75 -22.16 -2.77
CA PRO A 287 7.89 -22.27 -1.31
C PRO A 287 9.24 -22.81 -0.83
N SER A 288 9.92 -23.59 -1.67
CA SER A 288 11.18 -24.28 -1.34
C SER A 288 12.36 -23.86 -2.22
N GLU A 289 12.23 -22.78 -2.98
CA GLU A 289 13.37 -22.29 -3.77
C GLU A 289 14.46 -21.78 -2.83
N PRO A 290 15.71 -22.28 -2.95
CA PRO A 290 16.83 -21.73 -2.18
C PRO A 290 16.99 -20.27 -2.57
N VAL A 291 16.85 -19.37 -1.61
CA VAL A 291 17.27 -17.98 -1.80
C VAL A 291 18.75 -18.01 -2.15
N GLU A 292 19.12 -17.39 -3.28
CA GLU A 292 20.54 -17.31 -3.66
C GLU A 292 21.33 -16.75 -2.46
N PRO A 293 22.36 -17.46 -1.99
CA PRO A 293 23.08 -17.04 -0.81
C PRO A 293 23.75 -15.70 -1.08
N CYS A 294 23.60 -14.75 -0.15
CA CYS A 294 24.29 -13.48 -0.25
C CYS A 294 25.80 -13.74 -0.38
N PRO A 295 26.48 -13.17 -1.39
CA PRO A 295 27.92 -13.24 -1.47
C PRO A 295 28.54 -12.69 -0.19
N GLN A 296 29.51 -13.41 0.39
CA GLN A 296 30.11 -13.05 1.69
C GLN A 296 30.78 -11.66 1.71
N ASP A 297 31.11 -11.14 0.54
CA ASP A 297 31.76 -9.85 0.31
C ASP A 297 30.78 -8.71 0.00
N ARG A 298 29.46 -8.96 0.04
CA ARG A 298 28.43 -7.97 -0.27
C ARG A 298 27.47 -7.75 0.87
N PHE A 299 27.04 -6.50 1.01
CA PHE A 299 25.93 -6.14 1.89
C PHE A 299 24.61 -6.42 1.16
N CYS A 300 23.93 -7.52 1.51
CA CYS A 300 22.63 -7.85 0.93
C CYS A 300 21.50 -7.38 1.85
N PHE A 301 20.76 -6.37 1.40
CA PHE A 301 19.68 -5.75 2.17
C PHE A 301 18.76 -6.76 2.86
N GLY A 302 18.26 -7.77 2.13
CA GLY A 302 17.30 -8.73 2.67
C GLY A 302 17.87 -9.57 3.82
N GLN A 303 19.11 -10.05 3.69
CA GLN A 303 19.77 -10.83 4.74
C GLN A 303 20.09 -9.97 5.96
N GLU A 304 20.66 -8.78 5.72
CA GLU A 304 21.03 -7.84 6.78
C GLU A 304 19.81 -7.36 7.57
N MET A 305 18.69 -7.11 6.88
CA MET A 305 17.45 -6.66 7.50
C MET A 305 16.80 -7.80 8.29
N ARG A 306 16.87 -9.02 7.75
CA ARG A 306 16.41 -10.23 8.44
C ARG A 306 17.17 -10.48 9.73
N GLU A 307 18.49 -10.40 9.69
CA GLU A 307 19.35 -10.53 10.88
C GLU A 307 19.02 -9.45 11.91
N THR A 308 18.90 -8.20 11.44
CA THR A 308 18.53 -7.06 12.29
C THR A 308 17.19 -7.31 12.99
N ARG A 309 16.18 -7.77 12.25
CA ARG A 309 14.85 -8.09 12.78
C ARG A 309 14.89 -9.17 13.86
N LEU A 310 15.59 -10.27 13.60
CA LEU A 310 15.67 -11.42 14.51
C LEU A 310 16.42 -11.05 15.80
N ARG A 311 17.54 -10.33 15.67
CA ARG A 311 18.31 -9.91 16.83
C ARG A 311 17.57 -8.87 17.69
N ALA A 312 16.80 -7.98 17.06
CA ALA A 312 15.92 -7.06 17.78
C ALA A 312 14.86 -7.82 18.60
N ASP A 313 14.21 -8.84 18.01
CA ASP A 313 13.25 -9.68 18.74
C ASP A 313 13.89 -10.38 19.95
N GLU A 314 15.10 -10.93 19.81
CA GLU A 314 15.82 -11.58 20.92
C GLU A 314 16.09 -10.61 22.09
N LEU A 315 16.52 -9.39 21.78
CA LEU A 315 16.81 -8.38 22.78
C LEU A 315 15.53 -7.91 23.49
N LEU A 316 14.46 -7.66 22.73
CA LEU A 316 13.16 -7.27 23.26
C LEU A 316 12.53 -8.36 24.12
N ALA A 317 12.59 -9.63 23.69
CA ALA A 317 12.11 -10.77 24.47
C ALA A 317 12.89 -10.96 25.78
N ALA A 318 14.15 -10.52 25.83
CA ALA A 318 14.97 -10.49 27.05
C ALA A 318 14.72 -9.25 27.92
N GLY A 319 13.82 -8.35 27.54
CA GLY A 319 13.54 -7.08 28.24
C GLY A 319 14.64 -6.02 28.09
N ARG A 320 15.55 -6.18 27.11
CA ARG A 320 16.70 -5.28 26.87
C ARG A 320 16.32 -4.22 25.83
N ILE A 321 15.38 -3.35 26.20
CA ILE A 321 14.76 -2.39 25.28
C ILE A 321 15.78 -1.41 24.71
N GLU A 322 16.55 -0.73 25.58
CA GLU A 322 17.52 0.28 25.15
C GLU A 322 18.61 -0.31 24.27
N GLU A 323 19.03 -1.54 24.54
CA GLU A 323 20.03 -2.23 23.73
C GLU A 323 19.46 -2.68 22.37
N ALA A 324 18.20 -3.07 22.31
CA ALA A 324 17.53 -3.34 21.04
C ALA A 324 17.49 -2.06 20.17
N GLU A 325 17.18 -0.92 20.77
CA GLU A 325 17.13 0.38 20.09
C GLU A 325 18.51 0.86 19.63
N GLU A 326 19.54 0.72 20.48
CA GLU A 326 20.93 1.02 20.12
C GLU A 326 21.41 0.13 18.97
N TYR A 327 21.13 -1.17 19.04
CA TYR A 327 21.44 -2.11 17.96
C TYR A 327 20.73 -1.75 16.65
N MET A 328 19.44 -1.41 16.68
CA MET A 328 18.70 -1.00 15.47
C MET A 328 19.28 0.28 14.85
N GLU A 329 19.72 1.25 15.64
CA GLU A 329 20.39 2.46 15.13
C GLU A 329 21.78 2.14 14.54
N GLU A 330 22.57 1.27 15.18
CA GLU A 330 23.84 0.79 14.63
C GLU A 330 23.62 0.15 13.25
N ARG A 331 22.62 -0.73 13.13
CA ARG A 331 22.29 -1.38 11.86
C ARG A 331 21.82 -0.37 10.83
N ARG A 332 20.99 0.62 11.19
CA ARG A 332 20.58 1.70 10.28
C ARG A 332 21.79 2.45 9.72
N GLN A 333 22.80 2.75 10.55
CA GLN A 333 24.03 3.38 10.08
C GLN A 333 24.81 2.48 9.11
N ALA A 334 24.84 1.17 9.36
CA ALA A 334 25.43 0.20 8.43
C ALA A 334 24.69 0.14 7.08
N PHE A 335 23.35 0.17 7.07
CA PHE A 335 22.56 0.29 5.84
C PHE A 335 22.93 1.55 5.05
N VAL A 336 22.99 2.71 5.73
CA VAL A 336 23.36 3.99 5.09
C VAL A 336 24.77 3.94 4.52
N ALA A 337 25.73 3.37 5.25
CA ALA A 337 27.11 3.21 4.78
C ALA A 337 27.23 2.33 3.53
N ASN A 338 26.24 1.45 3.29
CA ASN A 338 26.15 0.58 2.11
C ASN A 338 25.16 1.09 1.06
N GLY A 339 24.74 2.36 1.12
CA GLY A 339 23.90 3.00 0.11
C GLY A 339 22.39 2.81 0.28
N TYR A 340 21.94 2.20 1.38
CA TYR A 340 20.53 2.08 1.75
C TYR A 340 20.15 3.18 2.74
N TYR A 341 19.60 4.27 2.23
CA TYR A 341 19.31 5.48 3.02
C TYR A 341 18.02 5.35 3.86
N LEU A 342 18.08 4.54 4.91
CA LEU A 342 16.99 4.39 5.87
C LEU A 342 17.00 5.52 6.91
N ARG A 343 15.86 6.21 7.04
CA ARG A 343 15.71 7.33 7.99
C ARG A 343 15.69 6.87 9.44
N ARG A 344 15.08 5.71 9.71
CA ARG A 344 14.93 5.14 11.06
C ARG A 344 14.73 3.63 10.97
N ILE A 345 15.29 2.88 11.92
CA ILE A 345 14.92 1.49 12.21
C ILE A 345 14.58 1.44 13.70
N ASN A 346 13.36 1.02 14.01
CA ASN A 346 12.86 0.86 15.38
C ASN A 346 11.73 -0.19 15.40
N GLN A 347 11.07 -0.36 16.54
CA GLN A 347 9.96 -1.30 16.67
C GLN A 347 8.80 -0.95 15.72
N ALA A 348 8.47 0.34 15.58
CA ALA A 348 7.42 0.80 14.67
C ALA A 348 7.77 0.55 13.18
N TYR A 349 9.04 0.69 12.79
CA TYR A 349 9.52 0.30 11.46
C TYR A 349 9.23 -1.17 11.18
N PHE A 350 9.60 -2.06 12.09
CA PHE A 350 9.34 -3.49 11.93
C PHE A 350 7.86 -3.86 12.05
N ALA A 351 7.08 -3.14 12.86
CA ALA A 351 5.64 -3.34 12.97
C ALA A 351 4.91 -2.97 11.67
N PHE A 352 5.42 -1.98 10.92
CA PHE A 352 4.90 -1.62 9.61
C PHE A 352 5.42 -2.56 8.52
N HIS A 353 6.73 -2.54 8.26
CA HIS A 353 7.33 -3.29 7.15
C HIS A 353 7.31 -4.81 7.32
N GLY A 354 7.14 -5.31 8.56
CA GLY A 354 6.98 -6.73 8.87
C GLY A 354 5.56 -7.26 8.70
N THR A 355 4.59 -6.38 8.40
CA THR A 355 3.21 -6.78 8.07
C THR A 355 3.17 -7.66 6.82
N TYR A 356 3.88 -7.22 5.77
CA TYR A 356 4.03 -7.97 4.52
C TYR A 356 4.95 -9.17 4.77
N ALA A 357 4.40 -10.38 4.78
CA ALA A 357 5.13 -11.56 5.24
C ALA A 357 6.26 -12.00 4.29
N ASP A 358 6.29 -11.46 3.07
CA ASP A 358 7.35 -11.61 2.07
C ASP A 358 8.49 -10.60 2.23
N SER A 359 8.31 -9.60 3.10
CA SER A 359 9.34 -8.63 3.44
C SER A 359 10.46 -9.27 4.27
N PRO A 360 11.73 -8.89 4.07
CA PRO A 360 12.83 -9.33 4.93
C PRO A 360 12.66 -8.88 6.40
N SER A 361 11.83 -7.87 6.63
CA SER A 361 11.45 -7.38 7.96
C SER A 361 10.41 -8.27 8.68
N SER A 362 9.82 -9.26 8.01
CA SER A 362 8.77 -10.12 8.60
C SER A 362 9.32 -11.47 9.05
N VAL A 363 9.05 -11.85 10.30
CA VAL A 363 9.32 -13.20 10.86
C VAL A 363 8.18 -14.18 10.66
N SER A 364 7.08 -13.74 10.06
CA SER A 364 5.88 -14.54 9.90
C SER A 364 6.08 -15.67 8.88
N PRO A 365 5.59 -16.89 9.16
CA PRO A 365 5.59 -17.97 8.17
C PRO A 365 4.51 -17.78 7.07
N ILE A 366 3.62 -16.79 7.23
CA ILE A 366 2.42 -16.60 6.39
C ILE A 366 2.73 -16.57 4.90
N TYR A 367 3.83 -15.94 4.48
CA TYR A 367 4.15 -15.87 3.04
C TYR A 367 4.41 -17.25 2.45
N GLN A 368 5.24 -18.07 3.10
CA GLN A 368 5.51 -19.43 2.63
C GLN A 368 4.25 -20.29 2.62
N GLN A 369 3.40 -20.12 3.64
CA GLN A 369 2.11 -20.79 3.71
C GLN A 369 1.14 -20.36 2.59
N LEU A 370 1.15 -19.07 2.22
CA LEU A 370 0.37 -18.55 1.10
C LEU A 370 0.91 -19.03 -0.25
N LEU A 371 2.23 -19.13 -0.41
CA LEU A 371 2.84 -19.69 -1.61
C LEU A 371 2.43 -21.15 -1.81
N GLU A 372 2.38 -21.97 -0.76
CA GLU A 372 1.85 -23.33 -0.83
C GLU A 372 0.40 -23.36 -1.36
N VAL A 373 -0.48 -22.52 -0.81
CA VAL A 373 -1.88 -22.40 -1.26
C VAL A 373 -1.97 -21.89 -2.69
N ARG A 374 -1.13 -20.92 -3.06
CA ARG A 374 -1.06 -20.39 -4.42
C ARG A 374 -0.60 -21.47 -5.40
N GLN A 375 0.41 -22.27 -5.06
CA GLN A 375 0.91 -23.37 -5.90
C GLN A 375 -0.13 -24.48 -6.07
N ALA A 376 -0.87 -24.80 -5.01
CA ALA A 376 -1.97 -25.76 -5.07
C ALA A 376 -3.21 -25.22 -5.83
N SER A 377 -3.25 -23.92 -6.14
CA SER A 377 -4.35 -23.29 -6.87
C SER A 377 -4.11 -23.32 -8.39
N PRO A 378 -5.06 -23.81 -9.21
CA PRO A 378 -4.89 -23.94 -10.66
C PRO A 378 -4.81 -22.61 -11.41
N SER A 379 -5.22 -21.50 -10.78
CA SER A 379 -5.17 -20.16 -11.34
C SER A 379 -5.18 -19.10 -10.24
N LEU A 380 -4.85 -17.86 -10.59
CA LEU A 380 -4.95 -16.71 -9.68
C LEU A 380 -6.39 -16.51 -9.19
N ALA A 381 -7.39 -16.71 -10.06
CA ALA A 381 -8.80 -16.65 -9.66
C ALA A 381 -9.18 -17.73 -8.65
N ALA A 382 -8.69 -18.97 -8.83
CA ALA A 382 -8.94 -20.04 -7.87
C ALA A 382 -8.29 -19.75 -6.51
N PHE A 383 -7.09 -19.17 -6.52
CA PHE A 383 -6.40 -18.71 -5.31
C PHE A 383 -7.25 -17.68 -4.55
N ILE A 384 -7.69 -16.60 -5.21
CA ILE A 384 -8.53 -15.57 -4.58
C ILE A 384 -9.88 -16.09 -4.14
N HIS A 385 -10.53 -16.95 -4.94
CA HIS A 385 -11.79 -17.58 -4.56
C HIS A 385 -11.68 -18.45 -3.30
N THR A 386 -10.51 -19.03 -3.08
CA THR A 386 -10.21 -19.83 -1.90
C THR A 386 -9.93 -18.91 -0.70
N MET A 387 -9.07 -17.90 -0.89
CA MET A 387 -8.63 -16.99 0.17
C MET A 387 -9.74 -16.07 0.68
N GLN A 388 -10.64 -15.56 -0.19
CA GLN A 388 -11.69 -14.62 0.20
C GLN A 388 -12.58 -15.15 1.35
N GLY A 389 -12.76 -16.47 1.46
CA GLY A 389 -13.64 -17.10 2.44
C GLY A 389 -13.04 -17.23 3.83
N VAL A 390 -11.74 -16.98 3.99
CA VAL A 390 -11.02 -17.21 5.25
C VAL A 390 -11.35 -16.13 6.27
N SER A 391 -11.76 -16.52 7.47
CA SER A 391 -12.19 -15.62 8.55
C SER A 391 -11.25 -15.58 9.76
N SER A 392 -10.26 -16.48 9.81
CA SER A 392 -9.25 -16.57 10.85
C SER A 392 -7.99 -17.27 10.36
N TYR A 393 -6.86 -17.03 11.04
CA TYR A 393 -5.60 -17.68 10.69
C TYR A 393 -5.64 -19.21 10.94
N GLU A 394 -6.36 -19.68 11.95
CA GLU A 394 -6.56 -21.13 12.15
C GLU A 394 -7.31 -21.78 10.98
N GLU A 395 -8.35 -21.10 10.47
CA GLU A 395 -9.08 -21.55 9.28
C GLU A 395 -8.18 -21.61 8.04
N PHE A 396 -7.31 -20.60 7.86
CA PHE A 396 -6.29 -20.60 6.82
C PHE A 396 -5.38 -21.82 6.91
N LEU A 397 -4.86 -22.12 8.10
CA LEU A 397 -3.98 -23.27 8.31
C LEU A 397 -4.68 -24.59 7.98
N GLY A 398 -5.94 -24.75 8.39
CA GLY A 398 -6.74 -25.92 8.05
C GLY A 398 -7.04 -26.04 6.56
N LEU A 399 -7.30 -24.90 5.88
CA LEU A 399 -7.47 -24.82 4.44
C LEU A 399 -6.20 -25.26 3.70
N ARG A 400 -5.05 -24.70 4.08
CA ARG A 400 -3.74 -25.04 3.53
C ARG A 400 -3.45 -26.53 3.65
N GLN A 401 -3.65 -27.12 4.82
CA GLN A 401 -3.46 -28.56 5.02
C GLN A 401 -4.31 -29.40 4.07
N ARG A 402 -5.58 -29.03 3.84
CA ARG A 402 -6.46 -29.77 2.92
C ARG A 402 -6.03 -29.67 1.45
N LEU A 403 -5.51 -28.53 1.04
CA LEU A 403 -5.07 -28.30 -0.35
C LEU A 403 -3.73 -28.99 -0.62
N VAL A 404 -2.76 -28.85 0.29
CA VAL A 404 -1.42 -29.43 0.12
C VAL A 404 -1.43 -30.96 0.27
N ALA A 405 -2.40 -31.53 1.02
CA ALA A 405 -2.53 -32.98 1.17
C ALA A 405 -3.21 -33.70 -0.01
N GLN A 406 -3.74 -32.96 -1.01
CA GLN A 406 -4.36 -33.54 -2.20
C GLN A 406 -3.33 -33.51 -3.35
N PRO A 407 -2.71 -34.67 -3.70
CA PRO A 407 -1.68 -34.74 -4.73
C PRO A 407 -2.22 -34.54 -6.15
#